data_AF-A0A6F8TXS4-F1
#
_entry.id   AF-A0A6F8TXS4-F1
#
_cell.length_a   1.000
_cell.length_b   1.000
_cell.length_c   1.000
_cell.angle_alpha   90.00
_cell.angle_beta   90.00
_cell.angle_gamma   90.00
#
_symmetry.space_group_name_H-M   'P 1'
#
loop_
_entity.id
_entity.type
_entity.pdbx_description
1 polymer ?
#
loop_
_entity_poly.entity_id
_entity_poly.type
_entity_poly.pdbx_seq_one_letter_code
_entity_poly.pdbx_strand_id
1 'polypeptide(L)'
;MRKYLEELVDQCQSRYHLQFLFPDHPFILQFQCREETYGISISSRGCTVEEQCEEAHFIIEGEQNHIVSLFSGEDRLSQLIEAGMLSVKGGYRPLLFVESVLWLTRSKMKESIEV
;
A
#
# COMPACT_ATOMS: atom_id res chain seq x y z
N MET A 1 10.71 -7.71 -0.63
CA MET A 1 9.37 -7.12 -0.45
C MET A 1 8.99 -6.91 1.02
N ARG A 2 9.06 -7.96 1.86
CA ARG A 2 8.66 -7.92 3.29
C ARG A 2 9.14 -6.68 4.07
N LYS A 3 10.42 -6.32 3.98
CA LYS A 3 10.99 -5.12 4.61
C LYS A 3 10.22 -3.83 4.30
N TYR A 4 9.78 -3.63 3.05
CA TYR A 4 9.02 -2.44 2.67
C TYR A 4 7.60 -2.43 3.25
N LEU A 5 7.01 -3.60 3.45
CA LEU A 5 5.71 -3.74 4.11
C LEU A 5 5.82 -3.49 5.61
N GLU A 6 6.88 -3.99 6.24
CA GLU A 6 7.19 -3.70 7.64
C GLU A 6 7.41 -2.19 7.84
N GLU A 7 8.19 -1.54 6.96
CA GLU A 7 8.35 -0.08 6.96
C GLU A 7 7.01 0.65 6.77
N LEU A 8 6.14 0.21 5.85
CA LEU A 8 4.81 0.80 5.67
C LEU A 8 3.97 0.66 6.94
N VAL A 9 3.99 -0.51 7.59
CA VAL A 9 3.28 -0.74 8.85
C VAL A 9 3.80 0.21 9.93
N ASP A 10 5.11 0.40 10.06
CA ASP A 10 5.71 1.33 11.00
C ASP A 10 5.29 2.79 10.69
N GLN A 11 5.19 3.17 9.41
CA GLN A 11 4.69 4.49 9.01
C GLN A 11 3.21 4.67 9.33
N CYS A 12 2.38 3.64 9.16
CA CYS A 12 0.98 3.67 9.57
C CYS A 12 0.82 3.85 11.08
N GLN A 13 1.64 3.15 11.87
CA GLN A 13 1.55 3.18 13.34
C GLN A 13 2.10 4.48 13.94
N SER A 14 3.18 5.03 13.38
CA SER A 14 3.76 6.30 13.85
C SER A 14 2.88 7.52 13.55
N ARG A 15 2.03 7.45 12.53
CA ARG A 15 1.15 8.54 12.09
C ARG A 15 -0.28 8.32 12.60
N TYR A 16 -0.50 8.55 13.89
CA TYR A 16 -1.78 8.34 14.58
C TYR A 16 -2.99 8.98 13.89
N HIS A 17 -2.81 10.10 13.18
CA HIS A 17 -3.88 10.78 12.44
C HIS A 17 -4.39 9.96 11.23
N LEU A 18 -3.60 9.02 10.70
CA LEU A 18 -4.03 8.13 9.62
C LEU A 18 -5.06 7.11 10.09
N GLN A 19 -5.14 6.83 11.40
CA GLN A 19 -6.14 5.90 11.95
C GLN A 19 -7.58 6.37 11.65
N PHE A 20 -7.82 7.67 11.48
CA PHE A 20 -9.13 8.21 11.09
C PHE A 20 -9.50 7.92 9.63
N LEU A 21 -8.52 7.63 8.77
CA LEU A 21 -8.74 7.20 7.39
C LEU A 21 -9.03 5.70 7.32
N PHE A 22 -8.50 4.93 8.26
CA PHE A 22 -8.53 3.48 8.21
C PHE A 22 -9.93 2.92 8.57
N PRO A 23 -10.36 1.85 7.90
CA PRO A 23 -11.65 1.24 8.16
C PRO A 23 -11.70 0.55 9.52
N ASP A 24 -12.90 0.43 10.09
CA ASP A 24 -13.12 -0.28 11.37
C ASP A 24 -12.91 -1.80 11.25
N HIS A 25 -13.18 -2.34 10.07
CA HIS A 25 -12.94 -3.75 9.73
C HIS A 25 -11.61 -3.90 8.98
N PRO A 26 -10.87 -5.00 9.19
CA PRO A 26 -9.62 -5.27 8.49
C PRO A 26 -9.79 -5.23 6.98
N PHE A 27 -9.08 -4.29 6.34
CA PHE A 27 -8.94 -4.22 4.90
C PHE A 27 -7.65 -4.95 4.50
N ILE A 28 -7.82 -6.04 3.76
CA ILE A 28 -6.70 -6.88 3.31
C ILE A 28 -6.24 -6.39 1.94
N LEU A 29 -5.03 -5.83 1.90
CA LEU A 29 -4.33 -5.43 0.67
C LEU A 29 -3.25 -6.46 0.34
N GLN A 30 -3.27 -6.96 -0.88
CA GLN A 30 -2.34 -7.97 -1.37
C GLN A 30 -1.48 -7.42 -2.51
N PHE A 31 -0.21 -7.78 -2.49
CA PHE A 31 0.78 -7.51 -3.53
C PHE A 31 1.22 -8.83 -4.13
N GLN A 32 1.03 -8.98 -5.45
CA GLN A 32 1.40 -10.16 -6.20
C GLN A 32 2.56 -9.83 -7.13
N CYS A 33 3.70 -10.46 -6.86
CA CYS A 33 4.96 -10.28 -7.57
C CYS A 33 5.38 -11.61 -8.18
N ARG A 34 5.01 -11.88 -9.44
CA ARG A 34 5.28 -13.18 -10.10
C ARG A 34 4.73 -14.35 -9.25
N GLU A 35 5.60 -15.16 -8.64
CA GLU A 35 5.22 -16.32 -7.81
C GLU A 35 5.11 -15.97 -6.31
N GLU A 36 5.53 -14.78 -5.90
CA GLU A 36 5.49 -14.36 -4.50
C GLU A 36 4.26 -13.49 -4.24
N THR A 37 3.59 -13.76 -3.11
CA THR A 37 2.44 -13.00 -2.65
C THR A 37 2.72 -12.45 -1.27
N TYR A 38 2.38 -11.19 -1.05
CA TYR A 38 2.56 -10.51 0.22
C TYR A 38 1.29 -9.76 0.60
N GLY A 39 0.94 -9.77 1.88
CA GLY A 39 -0.27 -9.14 2.39
C GLY A 39 0.00 -8.07 3.43
N ILE A 40 -0.89 -7.08 3.51
CA ILE A 40 -1.04 -6.24 4.70
C ILE A 40 -2.51 -6.18 5.09
N SER A 41 -2.76 -6.20 6.39
CA SER A 41 -4.05 -5.87 6.99
C SER A 41 -4.00 -4.44 7.49
N ILE A 42 -4.98 -3.62 7.11
CA ILE A 42 -5.12 -2.23 7.54
C ILE A 42 -6.46 -2.07 8.26
N SER A 43 -6.43 -1.52 9.47
CA SER A 43 -7.64 -1.16 10.22
C SER A 43 -7.39 0.02 11.14
N SER A 44 -8.45 0.61 11.69
CA SER A 44 -8.36 1.63 12.75
C SER A 44 -7.63 1.13 14.01
N ARG A 45 -7.52 -0.20 14.19
CA ARG A 45 -6.77 -0.83 15.29
C ARG A 45 -5.26 -0.94 15.01
N GLY A 46 -4.84 -0.65 13.79
CA GLY A 46 -3.45 -0.73 13.35
C GLY A 46 -3.29 -1.53 12.05
N CYS A 47 -2.03 -1.62 11.61
CA CYS A 47 -1.64 -2.37 10.43
C CYS A 47 -0.70 -3.53 10.80
N THR A 48 -0.80 -4.64 10.07
CA THR A 48 0.05 -5.83 10.23
C THR A 48 0.42 -6.40 8.86
N VAL A 49 1.61 -7.01 8.75
CA VAL A 49 2.00 -7.78 7.57
C VAL A 49 1.38 -9.17 7.69
N GLU A 50 0.73 -9.63 6.62
CA GLU A 50 0.08 -10.94 6.55
C GLU A 50 0.87 -11.86 5.61
N GLU A 51 1.17 -13.08 6.07
CA GLU A 51 1.93 -14.07 5.28
C GLU A 51 1.04 -14.85 4.30
N GLN A 52 -0.26 -14.93 4.59
CA GLN A 52 -1.25 -15.62 3.76
C GLN A 52 -2.51 -14.75 3.67
N CYS A 53 -2.93 -14.44 2.45
CA CYS A 53 -4.17 -13.71 2.18
C CYS A 53 -5.12 -14.62 1.38
N GLU A 54 -6.12 -15.19 2.06
CA GLU A 54 -7.13 -16.02 1.39
C GLU A 54 -8.22 -15.16 0.73
N GLU A 55 -8.58 -14.02 1.33
CA GLU A 55 -9.62 -13.11 0.84
C GLU A 55 -9.14 -11.65 0.81
N ALA A 56 -8.33 -11.30 -0.19
CA ALA A 56 -7.87 -9.94 -0.40
C ALA A 56 -9.01 -9.03 -0.89
N HIS A 57 -9.16 -7.87 -0.25
CA HIS A 57 -10.12 -6.85 -0.66
C HIS A 57 -9.61 -6.06 -1.87
N PHE A 58 -8.29 -5.98 -2.00
CA PHE A 58 -7.62 -5.33 -3.12
C PHE A 58 -6.30 -6.04 -3.43
N ILE A 59 -6.03 -6.26 -4.70
CA ILE A 59 -4.81 -6.92 -5.16
C ILE A 59 -4.10 -5.98 -6.13
N ILE A 60 -2.81 -5.76 -5.92
CA ILE A 60 -1.89 -5.08 -6.83
C ILE A 60 -0.96 -6.14 -7.42
N GLU A 61 -0.92 -6.24 -8.74
CA GLU A 61 -0.14 -7.24 -9.47
C GLU A 61 0.82 -6.56 -10.45
N GLY A 62 2.09 -6.95 -10.43
CA GLY A 62 3.08 -6.41 -11.36
C GLY A 62 4.52 -6.75 -10.97
N GLU A 63 5.48 -6.05 -11.55
CA GLU A 63 6.88 -6.26 -11.22
C GLU A 63 7.25 -5.63 -9.86
N GLN A 64 8.15 -6.30 -9.15
CA GLN A 64 8.55 -5.92 -7.79
C GLN A 64 9.15 -4.51 -7.71
N ASN A 65 9.91 -4.07 -8.71
CA ASN A 65 10.46 -2.71 -8.79
C ASN A 65 9.36 -1.64 -8.78
N HIS A 66 8.28 -1.83 -9.56
CA HIS A 66 7.15 -0.90 -9.62
C HIS A 66 6.32 -0.90 -8.34
N ILE A 67 6.18 -2.06 -7.69
CA ILE A 67 5.53 -2.13 -6.38
C ILE A 67 6.37 -1.43 -5.30
N VAL A 68 7.70 -1.56 -5.36
CA VAL A 68 8.60 -0.86 -4.43
C VAL A 68 8.56 0.65 -4.62
N SER A 69 8.46 1.15 -5.86
CA SER A 69 8.38 2.60 -6.10
C SER A 69 7.12 3.22 -5.48
N LEU A 70 6.02 2.46 -5.34
CA LEU A 70 4.84 2.90 -4.58
C LEU A 70 5.15 3.21 -3.10
N PHE A 71 5.95 2.38 -2.43
CA PHE A 71 6.27 2.57 -1.00
C PHE A 71 7.22 3.76 -0.76
N SER A 72 8.09 4.03 -1.73
CA SER A 72 8.95 5.22 -1.71
C SER A 72 8.18 6.52 -1.99
N GLY A 73 7.01 6.42 -2.63
CA GLY A 73 6.23 7.57 -3.10
C GLY A 73 6.82 8.25 -4.34
N GLU A 74 7.78 7.61 -5.02
CA GLU A 74 8.30 8.06 -6.32
C GLU A 74 7.21 8.04 -7.39
N ASP A 75 6.41 6.97 -7.42
CA ASP A 75 5.30 6.79 -8.35
C ASP A 75 3.96 6.68 -7.61
N ARG A 76 2.89 7.09 -8.29
CA ARG A 76 1.51 6.84 -7.83
C ARG A 76 0.95 5.56 -8.42
N LEU A 77 0.06 4.91 -7.65
CA LEU A 77 -0.64 3.71 -8.10
C LEU A 77 -1.45 3.96 -9.37
N SER A 78 -2.19 5.07 -9.43
CA SER A 78 -2.94 5.48 -10.62
C SER A 78 -2.06 5.62 -11.86
N GLN A 79 -0.89 6.25 -11.73
CA GLN A 79 0.06 6.45 -12.83
C GLN A 79 0.63 5.13 -13.36
N LEU A 80 1.00 4.20 -12.47
CA LEU A 80 1.53 2.90 -12.87
C LEU A 80 0.45 2.00 -13.51
N ILE A 81 -0.81 2.15 -13.11
CA ILE A 81 -1.94 1.47 -13.75
C ILE A 81 -2.16 2.04 -15.16
N GLU A 82 -2.20 3.37 -15.31
CA GLU A 82 -2.38 4.03 -16.60
C GLU A 82 -1.25 3.71 -17.58
N ALA A 83 -0.01 3.59 -17.09
CA ALA A 83 1.15 3.19 -17.87
C ALA A 83 1.18 1.69 -18.21
N GLY A 84 0.25 0.89 -17.68
CA GLY A 84 0.20 -0.57 -17.89
C GLY A 84 1.31 -1.35 -17.17
N MET A 85 1.99 -0.72 -16.20
CA MET A 85 3.09 -1.33 -15.44
C MET A 85 2.58 -2.16 -14.25
N LEU A 86 1.44 -1.76 -13.68
CA LEU A 86 0.73 -2.49 -12.64
C LEU A 86 -0.71 -2.77 -13.09
N SER A 87 -1.26 -3.87 -12.62
CA SER A 87 -2.68 -4.18 -12.72
C SER A 87 -3.29 -4.34 -11.33
N VAL A 88 -4.59 -4.08 -11.21
CA VAL A 88 -5.29 -4.16 -9.92
C VAL A 88 -6.56 -4.96 -10.01
N LYS A 89 -6.92 -5.64 -8.93
CA LYS A 89 -8.21 -6.32 -8.76
C LYS A 89 -8.88 -5.78 -7.51
N GLY A 90 -10.08 -5.23 -7.68
CA GLY A 90 -10.87 -4.66 -6.60
C GLY A 90 -11.74 -3.49 -7.07
N GLY A 91 -12.59 -2.99 -6.18
CA GLY A 91 -13.46 -1.86 -6.50
C GLY A 91 -12.72 -0.51 -6.58
N TYR A 92 -13.38 0.48 -7.19
CA TYR A 92 -12.84 1.84 -7.28
C TYR A 92 -12.61 2.51 -5.91
N ARG A 93 -13.50 2.26 -4.93
CA ARG A 93 -13.33 2.79 -3.56
C ARG A 93 -12.07 2.22 -2.88
N PRO A 94 -11.85 0.88 -2.87
CA PRO A 94 -10.57 0.28 -2.49
C PRO A 94 -9.35 0.91 -3.17
N LEU A 95 -9.40 1.17 -4.48
CA LEU A 95 -8.30 1.82 -5.20
C LEU A 95 -7.94 3.18 -4.60
N LEU A 96 -8.92 4.07 -4.44
CA LEU A 96 -8.71 5.41 -3.88
C LEU A 96 -8.17 5.35 -2.45
N PHE A 97 -8.68 4.41 -1.65
CA PHE A 97 -8.20 4.18 -0.29
C PHE A 97 -6.74 3.75 -0.28
N VAL A 98 -6.40 2.71 -1.06
CA VAL A 98 -5.04 2.17 -1.13
C VAL A 98 -4.05 3.21 -1.64
N GLU A 99 -4.41 3.97 -2.68
CA GLU A 99 -3.57 5.07 -3.18
C GLU A 99 -3.34 6.14 -2.11
N SER A 100 -4.38 6.51 -1.37
CA SER A 100 -4.26 7.46 -0.25
C SER A 100 -3.34 6.94 0.84
N VAL A 101 -3.48 5.66 1.23
CA VAL A 101 -2.62 5.03 2.24
C VAL A 101 -1.17 5.04 1.78
N LEU A 102 -0.86 4.50 0.60
CA LEU A 102 0.50 4.44 0.06
C LEU A 102 1.15 5.83 -0.03
N TRP A 103 0.38 6.82 -0.50
CA TRP A 103 0.88 8.19 -0.59
C TRP A 103 1.14 8.81 0.77
N LEU A 104 0.25 8.58 1.74
CA LEU A 104 0.34 9.11 3.10
C LEU A 104 1.31 8.35 3.98
N THR A 105 1.78 7.16 3.59
CA THR A 105 2.76 6.36 4.33
C THR A 105 4.14 6.37 3.67
N ARG A 106 4.31 7.08 2.56
CA ARG A 106 5.60 7.16 1.85
C ARG A 106 6.76 7.47 2.80
N SER A 107 7.83 6.69 2.64
CA SER A 107 9.10 6.90 3.30
C SER A 107 9.77 8.11 2.65
N LYS A 108 9.57 9.31 3.21
CA LYS A 108 10.16 10.56 2.69
C LYS A 108 11.69 10.42 2.59
N MET A 109 12.22 10.10 1.42
CA MET A 109 13.54 10.61 1.05
C MET A 109 13.34 12.06 0.61
N LYS A 110 13.32 12.98 1.60
CA LYS A 110 13.46 14.44 1.43
C LYS A 110 12.58 15.07 0.32
N GLU A 111 11.30 15.30 0.62
CA GLU A 111 10.66 16.51 0.08
C GLU A 111 11.11 17.68 0.93
N SER A 112 12.13 18.41 0.45
CA SER A 112 12.34 19.81 0.81
C SER A 112 11.07 20.56 0.42
N ILE A 113 10.28 20.94 1.41
CA ILE A 113 9.18 21.88 1.19
C ILE A 113 9.86 23.25 1.05
N GLU A 114 10.01 23.73 -0.18
CA GLU A 114 10.21 25.16 -0.38
C GLU A 114 8.87 25.84 -0.09
N VAL A 115 8.88 26.67 0.96
CA VAL A 115 7.78 27.54 1.40
C VAL A 115 7.81 28.83 0.61
#